data_AF-A0A0F7JVF2-F1
#
_entry.id   AF-A0A0F7JVF2-F1
#
_cell.length_a   1.000
_cell.length_b   1.000
_cell.length_c   1.000
_cell.angle_alpha   90.00
_cell.angle_beta   90.00
_cell.angle_gamma   90.00
#
_symmetry.space_group_name_H-M   'P 1'
#
loop_
_entity.id
_entity.type
_entity.pdbx_description
1 polymer ?
#
loop_
_entity_poly.entity_id
_entity_poly.type
_entity_poly.pdbx_seq_one_letter_code
_entity_poly.pdbx_strand_id
1 'polypeptide(L)'
;MAGCAAPSTPASLSPTPTLGAQSVLTWQALRQGDSGRDVVTLQYLLRHRGYTLSVDGAFGAGTDSAVRSFQSSNGLAVDGIVGGNTWEKLIVTVRQGDNNNAVRAVQDQLRSGYGYTGVTVDGVFGSGTNTAVRDFQTRRGLSTDGVVGLNTWHALVTGASTGGSSTAASLAQSILNTSRVTLGTSSSTVSGNPRQNMLDTAAGRAATRGCASNANCGLTVYLKKSMLQGMYDMSRSNSFYITSIAGGVHSTYSDHYAGLAFDIGIWNGVSLSSPNSAHTAARNACLAAGSDPSQTFNAYYDPPGGHSNHVHCAWN
;
A
#
# COMPACT_ATOMS: atom_id res chain seq x y z
N MET A 1 39.95 -38.72 -52.26
CA MET A 1 40.28 -37.96 -51.04
C MET A 1 38.99 -37.37 -50.52
N ALA A 2 38.43 -37.97 -49.47
CA ALA A 2 37.17 -37.56 -48.86
C ALA A 2 37.49 -36.84 -47.54
N GLY A 3 37.01 -35.60 -47.40
CA GLY A 3 37.11 -34.80 -46.18
C GLY A 3 35.73 -34.22 -45.87
N CYS A 4 35.13 -34.70 -44.78
CA CYS A 4 33.79 -34.37 -44.32
C CYS A 4 33.69 -32.92 -43.81
N ALA A 5 32.66 -32.19 -44.26
CA ALA A 5 32.23 -30.94 -43.66
C ALA A 5 31.33 -31.23 -42.44
N ALA A 6 31.64 -30.63 -41.29
CA ALA A 6 30.87 -30.76 -40.06
C ALA A 6 29.58 -29.92 -40.10
N PRO A 7 28.48 -30.37 -39.45
CA PRO A 7 27.23 -29.63 -39.40
C PRO A 7 27.30 -28.45 -38.41
N SER A 8 26.87 -27.28 -38.86
CA SER A 8 26.64 -26.09 -38.04
C SER A 8 25.47 -26.30 -37.08
N THR A 9 25.73 -26.16 -35.79
CA THR A 9 24.74 -26.20 -34.71
C THR A 9 23.76 -25.02 -34.81
N PRO A 10 22.44 -25.22 -34.59
CA PRO A 10 21.50 -24.12 -34.50
C PRO A 10 21.73 -23.33 -33.19
N ALA A 11 21.74 -22.01 -33.30
CA ALA A 11 21.79 -21.10 -32.16
C ALA A 11 20.57 -21.32 -31.26
N SER A 12 20.83 -21.71 -30.00
CA SER A 12 19.82 -21.83 -28.95
C SER A 12 19.24 -20.45 -28.64
N LEU A 13 17.96 -20.27 -28.90
CA LEU A 13 17.19 -19.09 -28.51
C LEU A 13 17.30 -18.90 -26.99
N SER A 14 17.73 -17.71 -26.56
CA SER A 14 17.69 -17.30 -25.16
C SER A 14 16.24 -17.25 -24.66
N PRO A 15 15.96 -17.63 -23.41
CA PRO A 15 14.61 -17.50 -22.87
C PRO A 15 14.24 -16.01 -22.75
N THR A 16 13.02 -15.69 -23.18
CA THR A 16 12.34 -14.42 -22.94
C THR A 16 12.46 -13.98 -21.47
N PRO A 17 12.64 -12.67 -21.19
CA PRO A 17 12.58 -12.17 -19.83
C PRO A 17 11.17 -12.42 -19.27
N THR A 18 11.11 -13.23 -18.21
CA THR A 18 9.90 -13.47 -17.43
C THR A 18 9.44 -12.13 -16.84
N LEU A 19 8.24 -11.68 -17.22
CA LEU A 19 7.54 -10.58 -16.57
C LEU A 19 7.51 -10.85 -15.06
N GLY A 20 8.11 -9.93 -14.29
CA GLY A 20 8.18 -10.01 -12.84
C GLY A 20 6.80 -10.19 -12.23
N ALA A 21 6.66 -11.24 -11.41
CA ALA A 21 5.48 -11.50 -10.61
C ALA A 21 5.26 -10.32 -9.67
N GLN A 22 4.32 -9.45 -10.02
CA GLN A 22 3.79 -8.47 -9.09
C GLN A 22 3.14 -9.25 -7.94
N SER A 23 3.44 -8.86 -6.71
CA SER A 23 2.67 -9.28 -5.53
C SER A 23 1.31 -8.56 -5.58
N VAL A 24 0.47 -8.95 -6.53
CA VAL A 24 -0.95 -8.59 -6.58
C VAL A 24 -1.61 -9.38 -5.47
N LEU A 25 -2.44 -8.73 -4.65
CA LEU A 25 -3.32 -9.48 -3.76
C LEU A 25 -4.05 -10.54 -4.60
N THR A 26 -4.04 -11.80 -4.17
CA THR A 26 -4.64 -12.87 -4.95
C THR A 26 -6.15 -12.83 -4.75
N TRP A 27 -6.87 -12.35 -5.75
CA TRP A 27 -8.33 -12.38 -5.77
C TRP A 27 -8.78 -13.67 -6.43
N GLN A 28 -9.78 -14.35 -5.85
CA GLN A 28 -10.48 -15.40 -6.57
C GLN A 28 -11.19 -14.76 -7.76
N ALA A 29 -10.85 -15.24 -8.95
CA ALA A 29 -11.47 -14.75 -10.18
C ALA A 29 -12.94 -15.17 -10.20
N LEU A 30 -13.83 -14.21 -10.44
CA LEU A 30 -15.23 -14.48 -10.74
C LEU A 30 -15.46 -14.43 -12.25
N ARG A 31 -16.36 -15.27 -12.75
CA ARG A 31 -16.78 -15.34 -14.15
C ARG A 31 -18.22 -15.82 -14.27
N GLN A 32 -18.81 -15.62 -15.45
CA GLN A 32 -20.17 -16.05 -15.73
C GLN A 32 -20.40 -17.52 -15.33
N GLY A 33 -21.50 -17.78 -14.63
CA GLY A 33 -21.85 -19.08 -14.06
C GLY A 33 -21.50 -19.22 -12.57
N ASP A 34 -20.60 -18.39 -12.05
CA ASP A 34 -20.32 -18.35 -10.61
C ASP A 34 -21.52 -17.81 -9.83
N SER A 35 -21.60 -18.18 -8.56
CA SER A 35 -22.63 -17.68 -7.66
C SER A 35 -22.11 -17.56 -6.22
N GLY A 36 -22.81 -16.79 -5.40
CA GLY A 36 -22.50 -16.60 -3.98
C GLY A 36 -22.21 -15.16 -3.61
N ARG A 37 -21.64 -14.97 -2.41
CA ARG A 37 -21.52 -13.65 -1.78
C ARG A 37 -20.52 -12.72 -2.46
N ASP A 38 -19.49 -13.27 -3.07
CA ASP A 38 -18.53 -12.46 -3.81
C ASP A 38 -19.15 -11.90 -5.09
N VAL A 39 -20.09 -12.64 -5.68
CA VAL A 39 -20.93 -12.13 -6.77
C VAL A 39 -21.88 -11.05 -6.27
N VAL A 40 -22.49 -11.20 -5.09
CA VAL A 40 -23.29 -10.12 -4.46
C VAL A 40 -22.45 -8.85 -4.28
N THR A 41 -21.22 -9.01 -3.79
CA THR A 41 -20.25 -7.91 -3.61
C THR A 41 -19.93 -7.22 -4.94
N LEU A 42 -19.60 -8.00 -5.98
CA LEU A 42 -19.39 -7.52 -7.34
C LEU A 42 -20.59 -6.72 -7.84
N GLN A 43 -21.80 -7.25 -7.69
CA GLN A 43 -23.01 -6.62 -8.21
C GLN A 43 -23.32 -5.28 -7.51
N TYR A 44 -23.14 -5.20 -6.19
CA TYR A 44 -23.27 -3.94 -5.46
C TYR A 44 -22.21 -2.91 -5.91
N LEU A 45 -20.97 -3.33 -6.12
CA LEU A 45 -19.91 -2.43 -6.60
C LEU A 45 -20.17 -1.97 -8.03
N LEU A 46 -20.66 -2.83 -8.92
CA LEU A 46 -21.08 -2.43 -10.27
C LEU A 46 -22.24 -1.42 -10.22
N ARG A 47 -23.23 -1.62 -9.35
CA ARG A 47 -24.27 -0.61 -9.10
C ARG A 47 -23.69 0.71 -8.58
N HIS A 48 -22.68 0.67 -7.71
CA HIS A 48 -21.98 1.87 -7.28
C HIS A 48 -21.28 2.59 -8.44
N ARG A 49 -20.76 1.85 -9.41
CA ARG A 49 -20.18 2.38 -10.66
C ARG A 49 -21.20 2.81 -11.72
N GLY A 50 -22.50 2.80 -11.38
CA GLY A 50 -23.57 3.29 -12.26
C GLY A 50 -24.18 2.24 -13.19
N TYR A 51 -23.83 0.96 -13.05
CA TYR A 51 -24.44 -0.11 -13.83
C TYR A 51 -25.78 -0.55 -13.23
N THR A 52 -26.79 -0.69 -14.08
CA THR A 52 -28.10 -1.22 -13.67
C THR A 52 -28.14 -2.73 -13.87
N LEU A 53 -28.16 -3.48 -12.77
CA LEU A 53 -28.31 -4.94 -12.76
C LEU A 53 -29.00 -5.39 -11.46
N SER A 54 -29.49 -6.63 -11.39
CA SER A 54 -30.00 -7.24 -10.16
C SER A 54 -28.86 -7.62 -9.21
N VAL A 55 -29.10 -7.57 -7.90
CA VAL A 55 -28.17 -8.12 -6.89
C VAL A 55 -28.82 -9.38 -6.34
N ASP A 56 -28.49 -10.51 -6.96
CA ASP A 56 -29.07 -11.83 -6.69
C ASP A 56 -28.01 -12.87 -6.32
N GLY A 57 -26.73 -12.49 -6.37
CA GLY A 57 -25.61 -13.39 -6.14
C GLY A 57 -25.37 -14.40 -7.25
N ALA A 58 -25.98 -14.21 -8.43
CA ALA A 58 -25.76 -15.04 -9.61
C ALA A 58 -25.00 -14.27 -10.70
N PHE A 59 -23.87 -14.82 -11.15
CA PHE A 59 -23.09 -14.22 -12.22
C PHE A 59 -23.68 -14.63 -13.58
N GLY A 60 -24.89 -14.14 -13.85
CA GLY A 60 -25.60 -14.34 -15.11
C GLY A 60 -25.19 -13.36 -16.21
N ALA A 61 -25.88 -13.43 -17.36
CA ALA A 61 -25.59 -12.61 -18.53
C ALA A 61 -25.64 -11.08 -18.26
N GLY A 62 -26.55 -10.63 -17.40
CA GLY A 62 -26.64 -9.21 -17.01
C GLY A 62 -25.38 -8.73 -16.27
N THR A 63 -24.86 -9.54 -15.34
CA THR A 63 -23.63 -9.24 -14.62
C THR A 63 -22.42 -9.32 -15.56
N ASP A 64 -22.33 -10.30 -16.47
CA ASP A 64 -21.22 -10.42 -17.45
C ASP A 64 -21.15 -9.19 -18.37
N SER A 65 -22.29 -8.76 -18.90
CA SER A 65 -22.38 -7.54 -19.71
C SER A 65 -21.91 -6.29 -18.97
N ALA A 66 -22.29 -6.15 -17.70
CA ALA A 66 -21.85 -5.05 -16.84
C ALA A 66 -20.34 -5.10 -16.55
N VAL A 67 -19.78 -6.29 -16.30
CA VAL A 67 -18.33 -6.48 -16.09
C VAL A 67 -17.54 -6.11 -17.34
N ARG A 68 -17.95 -6.59 -18.52
CA ARG A 68 -17.27 -6.25 -19.78
C ARG A 68 -17.34 -4.76 -20.08
N SER A 69 -18.48 -4.12 -19.82
CA SER A 69 -18.65 -2.67 -19.95
C SER A 69 -17.74 -1.91 -18.97
N PHE A 70 -17.63 -2.39 -17.73
CA PHE A 70 -16.72 -1.84 -16.73
C PHE A 70 -15.26 -1.98 -17.15
N GLN A 71 -14.84 -3.16 -17.62
CA GLN A 71 -13.50 -3.40 -18.12
C GLN A 71 -13.15 -2.48 -19.28
N SER A 72 -14.05 -2.38 -20.27
CA SER A 72 -13.87 -1.52 -21.44
C SER A 72 -13.74 -0.04 -21.06
N SER A 73 -14.62 0.47 -20.20
CA SER A 73 -14.60 1.88 -19.77
C SER A 73 -13.39 2.23 -18.91
N ASN A 74 -12.72 1.22 -18.32
CA ASN A 74 -11.57 1.41 -17.45
C ASN A 74 -10.24 0.96 -18.10
N GLY A 75 -10.22 0.66 -19.40
CA GLY A 75 -9.00 0.28 -20.12
C GLY A 75 -8.39 -1.04 -19.63
N LEU A 76 -9.22 -1.98 -19.19
CA LEU A 76 -8.84 -3.34 -18.82
C LEU A 76 -9.06 -4.31 -20.00
N ALA A 77 -8.47 -5.50 -19.93
CA ALA A 77 -8.84 -6.58 -20.83
C ALA A 77 -10.35 -6.89 -20.69
N VAL A 78 -11.07 -6.94 -21.81
CA VAL A 78 -12.53 -7.15 -21.85
C VAL A 78 -12.84 -8.64 -21.97
N ASP A 79 -12.40 -9.42 -20.98
CA ASP A 79 -12.53 -10.87 -20.94
C ASP A 79 -13.76 -11.35 -20.17
N GLY A 80 -14.45 -10.46 -19.44
CA GLY A 80 -15.58 -10.79 -18.55
C GLY A 80 -15.15 -11.46 -17.24
N ILE A 81 -13.84 -11.55 -16.97
CA ILE A 81 -13.28 -12.17 -15.77
C ILE A 81 -12.94 -11.07 -14.76
N VAL A 82 -13.53 -11.18 -13.57
CA VAL A 82 -13.24 -10.28 -12.45
C VAL A 82 -12.02 -10.80 -11.69
N GLY A 83 -10.83 -10.61 -12.28
CA GLY A 83 -9.53 -10.87 -11.66
C GLY A 83 -9.00 -9.66 -10.87
N GLY A 84 -7.76 -9.76 -10.37
CA GLY A 84 -7.19 -8.74 -9.48
C GLY A 84 -7.19 -7.31 -10.04
N ASN A 85 -6.83 -7.14 -11.31
CA ASN A 85 -6.87 -5.84 -11.98
C ASN A 85 -8.30 -5.26 -12.04
N THR A 86 -9.30 -6.11 -12.26
CA THR A 86 -10.71 -5.70 -12.28
C THR A 86 -11.18 -5.34 -10.87
N TRP A 87 -10.86 -6.16 -9.87
CA TRP A 87 -11.20 -5.90 -8.46
C TRP A 87 -10.60 -4.59 -7.96
N GLU A 88 -9.30 -4.37 -8.14
CA GLU A 88 -8.61 -3.16 -7.68
C GLU A 88 -9.18 -1.89 -8.31
N LYS A 89 -9.59 -1.95 -9.58
CA LYS A 89 -10.27 -0.82 -10.22
C LYS A 89 -11.72 -0.66 -9.77
N LEU A 90 -12.40 -1.74 -9.38
CA LEU A 90 -13.83 -1.76 -9.07
C LEU A 90 -14.12 -1.30 -7.64
N ILE A 91 -13.31 -1.73 -6.67
CA ILE A 91 -13.48 -1.36 -5.26
C ILE A 91 -13.28 0.14 -5.04
N VAL A 92 -13.82 0.65 -3.96
CA VAL A 92 -13.65 2.04 -3.51
C VAL A 92 -13.42 2.04 -2.01
N THR A 93 -12.66 2.99 -1.49
CA THR A 93 -12.51 3.15 -0.05
C THR A 93 -13.82 3.65 0.55
N VAL A 94 -14.37 2.92 1.54
CA VAL A 94 -15.53 3.38 2.31
C VAL A 94 -15.22 3.47 3.81
N ARG A 95 -15.84 4.42 4.48
CA ARG A 95 -15.65 4.74 5.90
C ARG A 95 -16.93 5.30 6.52
N GLN A 96 -16.91 5.49 7.83
CA GLN A 96 -18.04 6.06 8.55
C GLN A 96 -18.47 7.41 7.95
N GLY A 97 -19.79 7.56 7.74
CA GLY A 97 -20.39 8.72 7.08
C GLY A 97 -20.73 8.49 5.61
N ASP A 98 -20.14 7.50 4.95
CA ASP A 98 -20.47 7.18 3.57
C ASP A 98 -21.87 6.55 3.46
N ASN A 99 -22.59 6.86 2.37
CA ASN A 99 -23.89 6.30 2.07
C ASN A 99 -23.99 5.91 0.59
N ASN A 100 -23.80 4.63 0.25
CA ASN A 100 -23.81 4.16 -1.13
C ASN A 100 -23.88 2.61 -1.25
N ASN A 101 -23.92 2.10 -2.49
CA ASN A 101 -23.96 0.66 -2.75
C ASN A 101 -22.67 -0.09 -2.36
N ALA A 102 -21.50 0.56 -2.35
CA ALA A 102 -20.28 -0.08 -1.87
C ALA A 102 -20.34 -0.33 -0.34
N VAL A 103 -21.02 0.55 0.41
CA VAL A 103 -21.33 0.29 1.83
C VAL A 103 -22.25 -0.92 1.99
N ARG A 104 -23.27 -1.07 1.12
CA ARG A 104 -24.14 -2.28 1.14
C ARG A 104 -23.34 -3.56 0.93
N ALA A 105 -22.35 -3.55 0.04
CA ALA A 105 -21.45 -4.68 -0.15
C ALA A 105 -20.66 -5.02 1.13
N VAL A 106 -20.10 -4.02 1.83
CA VAL A 106 -19.40 -4.23 3.12
C VAL A 106 -20.35 -4.81 4.16
N GLN A 107 -21.54 -4.21 4.30
CA GLN A 107 -22.53 -4.62 5.29
C GLN A 107 -23.02 -6.04 5.05
N ASP A 108 -23.26 -6.43 3.79
CA ASP A 108 -23.65 -7.80 3.45
C ASP A 108 -22.51 -8.80 3.73
N GLN A 109 -21.26 -8.47 3.36
CA GLN A 109 -20.12 -9.33 3.70
C GLN A 109 -19.98 -9.53 5.21
N LEU A 110 -20.06 -8.46 6.00
CA LEU A 110 -19.99 -8.57 7.46
C LEU A 110 -21.17 -9.38 8.02
N ARG A 111 -22.41 -9.00 7.69
CA ARG A 111 -23.61 -9.61 8.24
C ARG A 111 -23.73 -11.08 7.83
N SER A 112 -23.70 -11.33 6.53
CA SER A 112 -24.02 -12.61 5.92
C SER A 112 -22.79 -13.51 5.80
N GLY A 113 -21.60 -12.93 5.62
CA GLY A 113 -20.33 -13.67 5.46
C GLY A 113 -19.60 -13.97 6.75
N TYR A 114 -19.65 -13.05 7.72
CA TYR A 114 -18.86 -13.17 8.96
C TYR A 114 -19.69 -13.15 10.24
N GLY A 115 -21.02 -13.20 10.14
CA GLY A 115 -21.91 -13.38 11.28
C GLY A 115 -22.14 -12.12 12.12
N TYR A 116 -21.84 -10.93 11.59
CA TYR A 116 -22.16 -9.66 12.25
C TYR A 116 -23.66 -9.33 12.13
N THR A 117 -24.52 -10.13 12.76
CA THR A 117 -25.99 -10.08 12.62
C THR A 117 -26.62 -8.73 13.02
N GLY A 118 -25.94 -7.95 13.85
CA GLY A 118 -26.34 -6.58 14.24
C GLY A 118 -26.10 -5.51 13.17
N VAL A 119 -25.39 -5.81 12.08
CA VAL A 119 -25.17 -4.86 10.97
C VAL A 119 -26.38 -4.86 10.04
N THR A 120 -27.04 -3.72 9.88
CA THR A 120 -28.10 -3.52 8.88
C THR A 120 -27.49 -3.30 7.50
N VAL A 121 -28.05 -3.92 6.45
CA VAL A 121 -27.62 -3.72 5.05
C VAL A 121 -28.44 -2.60 4.40
N ASP A 122 -28.25 -1.37 4.88
CA ASP A 122 -29.01 -0.18 4.47
C ASP A 122 -28.20 0.77 3.56
N GLY A 123 -26.92 0.51 3.36
CA GLY A 123 -25.99 1.34 2.60
C GLY A 123 -25.46 2.53 3.38
N VAL A 124 -25.80 2.70 4.66
CA VAL A 124 -25.33 3.78 5.52
C VAL A 124 -24.20 3.28 6.42
N PHE A 125 -23.01 3.82 6.24
CA PHE A 125 -21.85 3.46 7.06
C PHE A 125 -21.93 4.22 8.40
N GLY A 126 -22.87 3.81 9.25
CA GLY A 126 -23.04 4.34 10.60
C GLY A 126 -22.06 3.74 11.62
N SER A 127 -22.25 4.11 12.89
CA SER A 127 -21.42 3.62 14.00
C SER A 127 -21.45 2.09 14.14
N GLY A 128 -22.61 1.44 13.96
CA GLY A 128 -22.71 -0.03 13.99
C GLY A 128 -21.87 -0.72 12.92
N THR A 129 -21.83 -0.16 11.70
CA THR A 129 -20.95 -0.67 10.62
C THR A 129 -19.47 -0.42 10.96
N ASN A 130 -19.12 0.75 11.53
CA ASN A 130 -17.74 1.05 11.95
C ASN A 130 -17.23 0.09 13.02
N THR A 131 -18.04 -0.18 14.06
CA THR A 131 -17.71 -1.16 15.10
C THR A 131 -17.48 -2.53 14.50
N ALA A 132 -18.34 -3.00 13.59
CA ALA A 132 -18.18 -4.30 12.94
C ALA A 132 -16.94 -4.37 12.04
N VAL A 133 -16.63 -3.32 11.28
CA VAL A 133 -15.40 -3.25 10.47
C VAL A 133 -14.15 -3.31 11.35
N ARG A 134 -14.10 -2.56 12.45
CA ARG A 134 -12.96 -2.57 13.38
C ARG A 134 -12.78 -3.93 14.05
N ASP A 135 -13.86 -4.58 14.46
CA ASP A 135 -13.78 -5.94 15.00
C ASP A 135 -13.31 -6.93 13.93
N PHE A 136 -13.84 -6.86 12.71
CA PHE A 136 -13.39 -7.69 11.60
C PHE A 136 -11.90 -7.49 11.31
N GLN A 137 -11.44 -6.25 11.23
CA GLN A 137 -10.03 -5.91 11.01
C GLN A 137 -9.14 -6.51 12.11
N THR A 138 -9.55 -6.36 13.38
CA THR A 138 -8.86 -6.96 14.52
C THR A 138 -8.76 -8.47 14.39
N ARG A 139 -9.88 -9.16 14.11
CA ARG A 139 -9.92 -10.63 13.95
C ARG A 139 -9.10 -11.13 12.76
N ARG A 140 -8.89 -10.29 11.75
CA ARG A 140 -8.13 -10.62 10.54
C ARG A 140 -6.67 -10.19 10.61
N GLY A 141 -6.23 -9.52 11.68
CA GLY A 141 -4.86 -9.01 11.82
C GLY A 141 -4.56 -7.84 10.88
N LEU A 142 -5.58 -7.07 10.51
CA LEU A 142 -5.47 -5.86 9.71
C LEU A 142 -5.29 -4.63 10.62
N SER A 143 -4.93 -3.48 10.02
CA SER A 143 -4.99 -2.19 10.74
C SER A 143 -6.43 -1.92 11.19
N THR A 144 -6.64 -1.79 12.50
CA THR A 144 -7.97 -1.57 13.11
C THR A 144 -8.34 -0.08 13.07
N ASP A 145 -8.64 0.39 11.87
CA ASP A 145 -8.83 1.80 11.58
C ASP A 145 -10.28 2.19 11.23
N GLY A 146 -11.15 1.20 11.06
CA GLY A 146 -12.55 1.38 10.69
C GLY A 146 -12.77 1.84 9.24
N VAL A 147 -11.74 1.73 8.39
CA VAL A 147 -11.76 2.09 6.97
C VAL A 147 -11.67 0.83 6.12
N VAL A 148 -12.61 0.66 5.19
CA VAL A 148 -12.58 -0.45 4.25
C VAL A 148 -11.79 -0.02 3.00
N GLY A 149 -10.47 -0.14 3.09
CA GLY A 149 -9.52 0.03 1.98
C GLY A 149 -9.20 -1.30 1.28
N LEU A 150 -8.20 -1.29 0.40
CA LEU A 150 -7.81 -2.44 -0.44
C LEU A 150 -7.65 -3.76 0.37
N ASN A 151 -6.90 -3.72 1.46
CA ASN A 151 -6.65 -4.92 2.28
C ASN A 151 -7.91 -5.42 3.00
N THR A 152 -8.75 -4.50 3.50
CA THR A 152 -10.02 -4.87 4.15
C THR A 152 -11.00 -5.46 3.13
N TRP A 153 -11.07 -4.89 1.92
CA TRP A 153 -11.87 -5.46 0.82
C TRP A 153 -11.41 -6.85 0.44
N HIS A 154 -10.10 -7.03 0.27
CA HIS A 154 -9.52 -8.32 -0.07
C HIS A 154 -9.85 -9.38 1.00
N ALA A 155 -9.70 -9.05 2.27
CA ALA A 155 -10.06 -9.94 3.37
C ALA A 155 -11.58 -10.23 3.43
N LEU A 156 -12.43 -9.22 3.17
CA LEU A 156 -13.89 -9.39 3.14
C LEU A 156 -14.32 -10.34 2.01
N VAL A 157 -13.77 -10.19 0.82
CA VAL A 157 -14.14 -11.00 -0.36
C VAL A 157 -13.54 -12.39 -0.32
N THR A 158 -12.25 -12.53 0.00
CA THR A 158 -11.57 -13.83 -0.12
C THR A 158 -11.65 -14.69 1.14
N GLY A 159 -12.18 -14.16 2.24
CA GLY A 159 -12.09 -14.82 3.55
C GLY A 159 -10.66 -14.91 4.10
N ALA A 160 -9.68 -14.29 3.41
CA ALA A 160 -8.29 -14.32 3.82
C ALA A 160 -8.14 -13.66 5.19
N SER A 161 -7.82 -14.48 6.19
CA SER A 161 -7.07 -14.04 7.35
C SER A 161 -5.67 -13.74 6.85
N THR A 162 -5.22 -12.49 6.96
CA THR A 162 -3.82 -12.22 6.70
C THR A 162 -2.98 -12.84 7.83
N GLY A 163 -2.56 -14.09 7.63
CA GLY A 163 -1.16 -14.47 7.83
C GLY A 163 -0.26 -13.83 6.77
N GLY A 164 -0.56 -12.58 6.39
CA GLY A 164 -0.05 -11.87 5.21
C GLY A 164 0.00 -10.38 5.53
N SER A 165 0.82 -10.06 6.52
CA SER A 165 1.15 -8.70 6.94
C SER A 165 1.53 -7.84 5.71
N SER A 166 0.91 -6.67 5.51
CA SER A 166 1.16 -5.74 4.38
C SER A 166 2.62 -5.73 3.90
N THR A 167 2.93 -6.16 2.67
CA THR A 167 4.34 -6.21 2.26
C THR A 167 4.93 -4.80 2.24
N ALA A 168 6.26 -4.68 2.37
CA ALA A 168 6.93 -3.38 2.23
C ALA A 168 6.54 -2.70 0.89
N ALA A 169 6.37 -3.51 -0.17
CA ALA A 169 5.92 -3.03 -1.47
C ALA A 169 4.51 -2.42 -1.45
N SER A 170 3.52 -3.06 -0.83
CA SER A 170 2.16 -2.53 -0.80
C SER A 170 2.02 -1.27 0.07
N LEU A 171 2.83 -1.16 1.14
CA LEU A 171 2.92 0.05 1.95
C LEU A 171 3.59 1.19 1.19
N ALA A 172 4.69 0.92 0.50
CA ALA A 172 5.36 1.90 -0.34
C ALA A 172 4.42 2.45 -1.44
N GLN A 173 3.63 1.59 -2.07
CA GLN A 173 2.61 2.03 -3.04
C GLN A 173 1.53 2.91 -2.39
N SER A 174 1.08 2.56 -1.18
CA SER A 174 0.09 3.34 -0.44
C SER A 174 0.62 4.72 -0.06
N ILE A 175 1.89 4.82 0.31
CA ILE A 175 2.59 6.09 0.59
C ILE A 175 2.75 6.92 -0.68
N LEU A 176 3.09 6.32 -1.81
CA LEU A 176 3.19 7.05 -3.09
C LEU A 176 1.86 7.64 -3.56
N ASN A 177 0.74 7.02 -3.18
CA ASN A 177 -0.60 7.40 -3.59
C ASN A 177 -1.24 8.47 -2.67
N THR A 178 -0.64 8.81 -1.52
CA THR A 178 -1.18 9.83 -0.63
C THR A 178 -0.61 11.21 -0.94
N SER A 179 -1.45 12.24 -0.94
CA SER A 179 -0.99 13.64 -1.07
C SER A 179 -0.35 14.18 0.20
N ARG A 180 -0.44 13.44 1.32
CA ARG A 180 0.03 13.87 2.63
C ARG A 180 1.51 13.58 2.87
N VAL A 181 2.12 12.66 2.13
CA VAL A 181 3.55 12.40 2.19
C VAL A 181 4.19 12.94 0.92
N THR A 182 5.00 14.00 1.08
CA THR A 182 5.82 14.50 -0.02
C THR A 182 7.22 13.90 0.11
N LEU A 183 7.66 13.18 -0.92
CA LEU A 183 8.98 12.55 -0.95
C LEU A 183 9.94 13.45 -1.73
N GLY A 184 11.07 13.80 -1.12
CA GLY A 184 12.13 14.54 -1.80
C GLY A 184 12.59 13.84 -3.08
N THR A 185 12.74 14.63 -4.14
CA THR A 185 13.25 14.18 -5.45
C THR A 185 14.73 14.49 -5.64
N SER A 186 15.25 15.41 -4.84
CA SER A 186 16.67 15.75 -4.78
C SER A 186 17.40 14.76 -3.88
N SER A 187 18.63 14.40 -4.24
CA SER A 187 19.59 13.75 -3.35
C SER A 187 20.88 14.54 -3.43
N SER A 188 21.56 14.78 -2.31
CA SER A 188 22.87 15.44 -2.28
C SER A 188 24.00 14.54 -2.85
N THR A 189 23.64 13.48 -3.57
CA THR A 189 24.44 12.28 -3.79
C THR A 189 24.07 11.61 -5.11
N VAL A 190 25.00 10.86 -5.71
CA VAL A 190 24.74 10.09 -6.94
C VAL A 190 23.86 8.89 -6.58
N SER A 191 22.65 8.83 -7.16
CA SER A 191 21.62 7.79 -6.99
C SER A 191 20.99 7.68 -5.59
N GLY A 192 19.68 7.39 -5.54
CA GLY A 192 18.93 7.20 -4.29
C GLY A 192 18.36 8.49 -3.67
N ASN A 193 17.24 8.98 -4.19
CA ASN A 193 16.40 9.99 -3.51
C ASN A 193 15.18 9.31 -2.85
N PRO A 194 14.54 9.92 -1.83
CA PRO A 194 13.41 9.33 -1.13
C PRO A 194 12.28 8.85 -2.05
N ARG A 195 11.94 9.63 -3.09
CA ARG A 195 10.90 9.25 -4.04
C ARG A 195 11.27 8.00 -4.83
N GLN A 196 12.49 7.93 -5.37
CA GLN A 196 12.97 6.79 -6.14
C GLN A 196 13.06 5.54 -5.27
N ASN A 197 13.55 5.67 -4.02
CA ASN A 197 13.62 4.56 -3.08
C ASN A 197 12.24 3.99 -2.74
N MET A 198 11.23 4.84 -2.64
CA MET A 198 9.85 4.39 -2.46
C MET A 198 9.29 3.70 -3.72
N LEU A 199 9.60 4.20 -4.92
CA LEU A 199 9.23 3.57 -6.19
C LEU A 199 9.90 2.19 -6.37
N ASP A 200 11.16 2.06 -6.00
CA ASP A 200 11.89 0.80 -6.04
C ASP A 200 11.29 -0.20 -5.05
N THR A 201 11.02 0.25 -3.82
CA THR A 201 10.36 -0.58 -2.79
C THR A 201 8.98 -1.03 -3.23
N ALA A 202 8.16 -0.14 -3.82
CA ALA A 202 6.84 -0.47 -4.36
C ALA A 202 6.92 -1.52 -5.49
N ALA A 203 7.99 -1.50 -6.27
CA ALA A 203 8.29 -2.50 -7.29
C ALA A 203 8.93 -3.79 -6.72
N GLY A 204 9.04 -3.93 -5.39
CA GLY A 204 9.67 -5.08 -4.73
C GLY A 204 11.20 -5.10 -4.82
N ARG A 205 11.82 -4.00 -5.25
CA ARG A 205 13.28 -3.85 -5.39
C ARG A 205 13.86 -3.18 -4.14
N ALA A 206 15.14 -3.43 -3.88
CA ALA A 206 15.85 -2.74 -2.80
C ALA A 206 16.06 -1.25 -3.13
N ALA A 207 15.96 -0.39 -2.12
CA ALA A 207 16.23 1.03 -2.22
C ALA A 207 17.73 1.30 -2.38
N THR A 208 18.10 2.30 -3.16
CA THR A 208 19.50 2.71 -3.34
C THR A 208 19.90 3.70 -2.24
N ARG A 209 21.00 3.43 -1.55
CA ARG A 209 21.54 4.32 -0.52
C ARG A 209 22.18 5.55 -1.19
N GLY A 210 21.59 6.72 -0.98
CA GLY A 210 22.26 7.98 -1.29
C GLY A 210 23.35 8.27 -0.25
N CYS A 211 24.54 8.74 -0.62
CA CYS A 211 25.50 9.35 0.32
C CYS A 211 26.56 10.25 -0.34
N ALA A 212 27.13 11.19 0.43
CA ALA A 212 27.97 12.25 -0.12
C ALA A 212 29.29 11.76 -0.74
N SER A 213 29.95 10.76 -0.14
CA SER A 213 31.18 10.12 -0.66
C SER A 213 31.77 9.14 0.36
N ASN A 214 31.06 8.06 0.71
CA ASN A 214 31.60 7.02 1.60
C ASN A 214 31.36 5.62 1.02
N ALA A 215 31.86 4.59 1.71
CA ALA A 215 31.77 3.20 1.26
C ALA A 215 30.32 2.67 1.14
N ASN A 216 29.32 3.39 1.66
CA ASN A 216 27.92 3.00 1.57
C ASN A 216 27.23 3.46 0.26
N CYS A 217 27.92 4.22 -0.61
CA CYS A 217 27.26 4.88 -1.75
C CYS A 217 26.94 3.93 -2.88
N GLY A 218 25.70 3.99 -3.38
CA GLY A 218 25.21 3.11 -4.44
C GLY A 218 24.90 1.68 -3.99
N LEU A 219 25.14 1.33 -2.72
CA LEU A 219 24.69 0.07 -2.15
C LEU A 219 23.16 0.07 -2.00
N THR A 220 22.57 -1.12 -1.97
CA THR A 220 21.12 -1.27 -1.84
C THR A 220 20.69 -1.80 -0.48
N VAL A 221 19.50 -1.43 -0.02
CA VAL A 221 18.90 -1.93 1.22
C VAL A 221 17.39 -2.07 1.08
N TYR A 222 16.79 -3.08 1.72
CA TYR A 222 15.34 -3.18 1.80
C TYR A 222 14.80 -2.28 2.91
N LEU A 223 13.80 -1.46 2.57
CA LEU A 223 13.14 -0.63 3.57
C LEU A 223 12.31 -1.50 4.51
N LYS A 224 12.40 -1.21 5.80
CA LYS A 224 11.69 -1.97 6.81
C LYS A 224 10.19 -1.75 6.73
N LYS A 225 9.47 -2.86 6.75
CA LYS A 225 8.01 -2.89 6.67
C LYS A 225 7.32 -2.16 7.82
N SER A 226 7.81 -2.28 9.06
CA SER A 226 7.26 -1.53 10.21
C SER A 226 7.50 -0.02 10.10
N MET A 227 8.64 0.41 9.58
CA MET A 227 8.92 1.82 9.28
C MET A 227 7.93 2.37 8.24
N LEU A 228 7.70 1.63 7.15
CA LEU A 228 6.73 2.04 6.12
C LEU A 228 5.30 2.04 6.65
N GLN A 229 4.95 1.10 7.52
CA GLN A 229 3.65 1.08 8.19
C GLN A 229 3.49 2.31 9.07
N GLY A 230 4.51 2.65 9.88
CA GLY A 230 4.50 3.84 10.71
C GLY A 230 4.38 5.13 9.89
N MET A 231 5.13 5.24 8.79
CA MET A 231 5.01 6.37 7.84
C MET A 231 3.58 6.48 7.29
N TYR A 232 2.98 5.36 6.87
CA TYR A 232 1.61 5.35 6.37
C TYR A 232 0.60 5.76 7.46
N ASP A 233 0.75 5.28 8.68
CA ASP A 233 -0.13 5.60 9.81
C ASP A 233 -0.05 7.08 10.21
N MET A 234 1.16 7.66 10.23
CA MET A 234 1.35 9.10 10.43
C MET A 234 0.63 9.94 9.38
N SER A 235 0.63 9.47 8.12
CA SER A 235 0.03 10.19 6.99
C SER A 235 -1.49 10.29 7.05
N ARG A 236 -2.16 9.54 7.95
CA ARG A 236 -3.62 9.55 8.08
C ARG A 236 -4.16 10.88 8.62
N SER A 237 -3.38 11.52 9.49
CA SER A 237 -3.77 12.73 10.21
C SER A 237 -2.81 13.90 9.98
N ASN A 238 -1.62 13.65 9.44
CA ASN A 238 -0.57 14.65 9.27
C ASN A 238 -0.11 14.69 7.81
N SER A 239 0.42 15.83 7.38
CA SER A 239 1.21 15.96 6.16
C SER A 239 2.66 16.23 6.49
N PHE A 240 3.59 15.66 5.73
CA PHE A 240 5.01 15.83 5.99
C PHE A 240 5.87 15.63 4.75
N TYR A 241 7.05 16.26 4.76
CA TYR A 241 8.06 16.16 3.71
C TYR A 241 9.24 15.30 4.18
N ILE A 242 9.52 14.23 3.44
CA ILE A 242 10.63 13.32 3.69
C ILE A 242 11.87 13.80 2.94
N THR A 243 12.93 14.04 3.70
CA THR A 243 14.24 14.48 3.21
C THR A 243 15.20 13.31 2.93
N SER A 244 15.07 12.20 3.65
CA SER A 244 15.91 10.99 3.52
C SER A 244 15.14 9.73 4.00
N ILE A 245 15.50 8.53 3.52
CA ILE A 245 14.84 7.23 3.89
C ILE A 245 15.76 6.00 3.74
N ALA A 246 16.78 6.10 2.88
CA ALA A 246 17.86 5.12 2.79
C ALA A 246 19.13 5.87 2.41
N GLY A 247 19.98 6.09 3.40
CA GLY A 247 21.17 6.92 3.31
C GLY A 247 20.92 8.42 3.52
N GLY A 248 21.83 9.24 3.00
CA GLY A 248 22.03 10.64 3.33
C GLY A 248 23.47 10.87 3.79
N VAL A 249 23.72 12.06 4.36
CA VAL A 249 24.99 12.39 5.00
C VAL A 249 24.90 12.00 6.47
N HIS A 250 25.26 10.74 6.76
CA HIS A 250 25.17 10.17 8.11
C HIS A 250 26.43 9.42 8.49
N SER A 251 26.57 9.10 9.78
CA SER A 251 27.66 8.24 10.27
C SER A 251 27.54 6.83 9.69
N THR A 252 28.67 6.12 9.60
CA THR A 252 28.78 4.81 8.92
C THR A 252 27.76 3.77 9.36
N TYR A 253 27.30 3.81 10.62
CA TYR A 253 26.39 2.83 11.23
C TYR A 253 24.96 3.35 11.43
N SER A 254 24.59 4.44 10.76
CA SER A 254 23.24 5.00 10.89
C SER A 254 22.16 4.03 10.39
N ASP A 255 21.02 4.03 11.09
CA ASP A 255 19.80 3.30 10.74
C ASP A 255 19.27 3.60 9.32
N HIS A 256 19.61 4.76 8.78
CA HIS A 256 19.38 5.10 7.37
C HIS A 256 20.02 4.11 6.41
N TYR A 257 21.25 3.67 6.68
CA TYR A 257 21.94 2.70 5.83
C TYR A 257 21.38 1.27 6.03
N ALA A 258 20.72 1.01 7.16
CA ALA A 258 20.03 -0.25 7.42
C ALA A 258 18.58 -0.29 6.88
N GLY A 259 18.08 0.80 6.28
CA GLY A 259 16.70 0.89 5.77
C GLY A 259 15.66 0.96 6.89
N LEU A 260 16.08 1.44 8.06
CA LEU A 260 15.31 1.46 9.31
C LEU A 260 14.79 2.86 9.66
N ALA A 261 15.26 3.92 8.98
CA ALA A 261 14.95 5.28 9.34
C ALA A 261 14.61 6.21 8.17
N PHE A 262 13.95 7.33 8.50
CA PHE A 262 13.73 8.45 7.59
C PHE A 262 13.81 9.79 8.33
N ASP A 263 14.12 10.87 7.60
CA ASP A 263 14.17 12.23 8.15
C ASP A 263 13.02 13.10 7.61
N ILE A 264 12.35 13.81 8.51
CA ILE A 264 11.28 14.75 8.20
C ILE A 264 11.85 16.17 8.20
N GLY A 265 11.64 16.91 7.11
CA GLY A 265 12.06 18.32 6.98
C GLY A 265 10.92 19.34 7.11
N ILE A 266 9.67 18.92 6.89
CA ILE A 266 8.47 19.77 7.04
C ILE A 266 7.38 18.95 7.70
N TRP A 267 6.68 19.53 8.69
CA TRP A 267 5.58 18.91 9.41
C TRP A 267 4.34 19.80 9.39
N ASN A 268 3.24 19.31 8.82
CA ASN A 268 1.98 20.03 8.67
C ASN A 268 2.15 21.45 8.09
N GLY A 269 3.04 21.59 7.09
CA GLY A 269 3.37 22.86 6.44
C GLY A 269 4.40 23.73 7.18
N VAL A 270 4.84 23.32 8.37
CA VAL A 270 5.86 24.05 9.16
C VAL A 270 7.25 23.49 8.88
N SER A 271 8.18 24.36 8.50
CA SER A 271 9.59 24.00 8.29
C SER A 271 10.24 23.53 9.59
N LEU A 272 11.04 22.48 9.50
CA LEU A 272 11.88 22.00 10.60
C LEU A 272 13.32 22.50 10.48
N SER A 273 13.63 23.43 9.57
CA SER A 273 14.98 23.97 9.38
C SER A 273 15.59 24.65 10.62
N SER A 274 14.80 24.95 11.65
CA SER A 274 15.27 25.47 12.94
C SER A 274 14.33 25.01 14.08
N PRO A 275 14.83 24.83 15.32
CA PRO A 275 14.06 24.26 16.42
C PRO A 275 12.75 25.03 16.69
N ASN A 276 11.64 24.30 16.72
CA ASN A 276 10.31 24.84 16.99
C ASN A 276 9.35 23.72 17.47
N SER A 277 8.13 24.07 17.86
CA SER A 277 7.14 23.13 18.39
C SER A 277 6.79 21.97 17.45
N ALA A 278 6.91 22.14 16.12
CA ALA A 278 6.65 21.08 15.15
C ALA A 278 7.70 19.95 15.21
N HIS A 279 8.91 20.20 15.72
CA HIS A 279 9.90 19.13 15.97
C HIS A 279 9.39 18.11 16.99
N THR A 280 8.79 18.60 18.08
CA THR A 280 8.24 17.74 19.12
C THR A 280 7.00 17.02 18.62
N ALA A 281 6.13 17.71 17.87
CA ALA A 281 4.93 17.10 17.29
C ALA A 281 5.27 15.97 16.30
N ALA A 282 6.20 16.20 15.37
CA ALA A 282 6.64 15.20 14.42
C ALA A 282 7.29 13.99 15.09
N ARG A 283 8.19 14.23 16.06
CA ARG A 283 8.81 13.16 16.85
C ARG A 283 7.77 12.31 17.57
N ASN A 284 6.83 12.95 18.26
CA ASN A 284 5.77 12.24 18.98
C ASN A 284 4.88 11.42 18.04
N ALA A 285 4.64 11.90 16.82
CA ALA A 285 3.92 11.14 15.81
C ALA A 285 4.68 9.88 15.36
N CYS A 286 6.01 9.94 15.21
CA CYS A 286 6.83 8.76 14.94
C CYS A 286 6.75 7.74 16.08
N LEU A 287 6.85 8.19 17.34
CA LEU A 287 6.74 7.33 18.52
C LEU A 287 5.36 6.68 18.62
N ALA A 288 4.30 7.45 18.37
CA ALA A 288 2.93 6.93 18.33
C ALA A 288 2.72 5.93 17.18
N ALA A 289 3.53 6.02 16.12
CA ALA A 289 3.56 5.09 15.00
C ALA A 289 4.56 3.93 15.21
N GLY A 290 5.10 3.78 16.42
CA GLY A 290 5.91 2.64 16.84
C GLY A 290 7.41 2.73 16.56
N SER A 291 7.95 3.93 16.30
CA SER A 291 9.39 4.13 16.18
C SER A 291 10.09 3.90 17.53
N ASP A 292 11.37 3.50 17.52
CA ASP A 292 12.15 3.28 18.73
C ASP A 292 12.44 4.63 19.42
N PRO A 293 11.99 4.86 20.66
CA PRO A 293 12.32 6.06 21.42
C PRO A 293 13.82 6.34 21.56
N SER A 294 14.66 5.30 21.54
CA SER A 294 16.12 5.41 21.70
C SER A 294 16.85 5.85 20.43
N GLN A 295 16.21 5.71 19.26
CA GLN A 295 16.76 6.06 17.94
C GLN A 295 15.91 7.12 17.22
N THR A 296 14.88 7.68 17.87
CA THR A 296 14.03 8.73 17.30
C THR A 296 14.42 10.09 17.88
N PHE A 297 15.06 10.93 17.08
CA PHE A 297 15.71 12.16 17.52
C PHE A 297 15.09 13.43 16.93
N ASN A 298 15.26 14.54 17.63
CA ASN A 298 14.95 15.89 17.16
C ASN A 298 15.89 16.90 17.84
N ALA A 299 15.70 18.19 17.56
CA ALA A 299 16.49 19.28 18.12
C ALA A 299 16.64 19.29 19.66
N TYR A 300 15.71 18.69 20.40
CA TYR A 300 15.69 18.68 21.87
C TYR A 300 16.13 17.34 22.46
N TYR A 301 16.02 16.26 21.70
CA TYR A 301 16.32 14.87 22.10
C TYR A 301 17.58 14.31 21.45
N ASP A 302 18.37 15.15 20.78
CA ASP A 302 19.80 14.93 20.46
C ASP A 302 20.46 16.26 20.02
N PRO A 303 20.63 17.25 20.92
CA PRO A 303 21.10 18.58 20.55
C PRO A 303 22.49 18.62 19.87
N PRO A 304 23.51 17.82 20.30
CA PRO A 304 24.82 17.83 19.66
C PRO A 304 24.92 16.88 18.44
N GLY A 305 24.00 15.94 18.24
CA GLY A 305 24.11 14.92 17.18
C GLY A 305 23.55 15.32 15.80
N GLY A 306 23.25 16.59 15.58
CA GLY A 306 22.97 17.14 14.24
C GLY A 306 21.51 17.14 13.80
N HIS A 307 20.57 16.92 14.73
CA HIS A 307 19.13 16.85 14.47
C HIS A 307 18.40 18.19 14.70
N SER A 308 19.09 19.34 14.59
CA SER A 308 18.51 20.67 14.86
C SER A 308 17.64 21.22 13.72
N ASN A 309 17.74 20.62 12.53
CA ASN A 309 17.08 21.07 11.30
C ASN A 309 16.12 20.03 10.69
N HIS A 310 15.87 18.92 11.39
CA HIS A 310 14.97 17.84 10.97
C HIS A 310 14.55 16.98 12.16
N VAL A 311 13.65 16.04 11.92
CA VAL A 311 13.29 14.98 12.88
C VAL A 311 13.67 13.63 12.27
N HIS A 312 14.46 12.86 13.00
CA HIS A 312 14.89 11.52 12.63
C HIS A 312 13.98 10.48 13.27
N CYS A 313 13.42 9.58 12.47
CA CYS A 313 12.52 8.52 12.93
C CYS A 313 13.03 7.15 12.51
N ALA A 314 13.27 6.25 13.48
CA ALA A 314 13.89 4.95 13.27
C ALA A 314 13.12 3.79 13.92
N TRP A 315 13.15 2.60 13.31
CA TRP A 315 12.47 1.39 13.78
C TRP A 315 13.44 0.21 13.91
N ASN A 316 13.41 -0.46 15.07
CA ASN A 316 14.20 -1.66 15.34
C ASN A 316 13.61 -2.94 14.78
#